data_AF-A0A538RBZ4-F1
#
_entry.id   AF-A0A538RBZ4-F1
#
_cell.length_a   1.000
_cell.length_b   1.000
_cell.length_c   1.000
_cell.angle_alpha   90.00
_cell.angle_beta   90.00
_cell.angle_gamma   90.00
#
_symmetry.space_group_name_H-M   'P 1'
#
loop_
_entity.id
_entity.type
_entity.pdbx_description
1 polymer ?
#
loop_
_entity_poly.entity_id
_entity_poly.type
_entity_poly.pdbx_seq_one_letter_code
_entity_poly.pdbx_strand_id
1 'polypeptide(L)'
;MAVDSAAGTLRFEEMLGWTGPGTGIVDRTVRLTPATDVRLVERAATLDPERWPNACQEHRIGLDALRPGDFVTVTTGGDDTAVALEVMRPER
;
A
#
# COMPACT_ATOMS: atom_id res chain seq x y z
N MET A 1 -4.04 8.19 -4.59
CA MET A 1 -3.43 8.14 -3.25
C MET A 1 -2.76 9.48 -2.92
N ALA A 2 -2.85 9.93 -1.68
CA ALA A 2 -2.21 11.14 -1.16
C ALA A 2 -1.76 10.92 0.30
N VAL A 3 -0.57 11.41 0.66
CA VAL A 3 -0.03 11.39 2.03
C VAL A 3 -0.05 12.81 2.58
N ASP A 4 -0.68 13.00 3.73
CA ASP A 4 -0.54 14.22 4.53
C ASP A 4 0.35 13.90 5.73
N SER A 5 1.64 14.21 5.59
CA SER A 5 2.64 13.96 6.62
C SER A 5 2.49 14.89 7.83
N ALA A 6 1.88 16.06 7.66
CA ALA A 6 1.64 17.00 8.76
C ALA A 6 0.46 16.53 9.63
N ALA A 7 -0.60 16.04 9.00
CA ALA A 7 -1.74 15.45 9.69
C ALA A 7 -1.52 13.99 10.11
N GLY A 8 -0.48 13.33 9.59
CA GLY A 8 -0.21 11.91 9.84
C GLY A 8 -1.28 11.01 9.25
N THR A 9 -1.74 11.28 8.02
CA THR A 9 -2.80 10.49 7.38
C THR A 9 -2.44 10.06 5.96
N LEU A 10 -2.97 8.92 5.55
CA LEU A 10 -2.90 8.39 4.20
C LEU A 10 -4.31 8.28 3.63
N ARG A 11 -4.56 8.92 2.50
CA ARG A 11 -5.81 8.79 1.73
C ARG A 11 -5.59 7.95 0.47
N PHE A 12 -6.46 6.97 0.25
CA PHE A 12 -6.40 6.10 -0.92
C PHE A 12 -7.79 5.69 -1.39
N GLU A 13 -7.85 5.22 -2.63
CA GLU A 13 -9.06 4.66 -3.23
C GLU A 13 -9.00 3.14 -3.05
N GLU A 14 -10.06 2.57 -2.52
CA GLU A 14 -10.24 1.13 -2.38
C GLU A 14 -11.30 0.66 -3.37
N MET A 15 -10.98 -0.34 -4.19
CA MET A 15 -11.95 -1.00 -5.04
C MET A 15 -12.58 -2.15 -4.28
N LEU A 16 -13.88 -2.03 -3.96
CA LEU A 16 -14.61 -3.08 -3.25
C LEU A 16 -15.12 -4.16 -4.20
N GLY A 17 -15.19 -5.40 -3.70
CA GLY A 17 -15.90 -6.47 -4.38
C GLY A 17 -17.37 -6.11 -4.61
N TRP A 18 -17.91 -6.45 -5.77
CA TRP A 18 -19.29 -6.15 -6.13
C TRP A 18 -20.30 -6.87 -5.21
N THR A 19 -21.19 -6.11 -4.57
CA THR A 19 -22.31 -6.65 -3.77
C THR A 19 -23.68 -6.07 -4.14
N GLY A 20 -23.74 -5.12 -5.09
CA GLY A 20 -24.99 -4.54 -5.60
C GLY A 20 -24.85 -3.08 -6.07
N PRO A 21 -25.95 -2.45 -6.49
CA PRO A 21 -25.94 -1.05 -6.92
C PRO A 21 -25.38 -0.13 -5.81
N GLY A 22 -24.32 0.62 -6.12
CA GLY A 22 -23.60 1.45 -5.14
C GLY A 22 -22.29 0.85 -4.62
N THR A 23 -21.95 -0.40 -4.99
CA THR A 23 -20.56 -0.89 -4.86
C THR A 23 -19.67 -0.33 -5.96
N GLY A 24 -18.44 0.04 -5.60
CA GLY A 24 -17.49 0.71 -6.48
C GLY A 24 -16.23 1.13 -5.74
N ILE A 25 -15.60 2.21 -6.23
CA ILE A 25 -14.44 2.83 -5.60
C ILE A 25 -14.91 3.64 -4.38
N VAL A 26 -14.28 3.41 -3.23
CA VAL A 26 -14.51 4.19 -2.01
C VAL A 26 -13.22 4.90 -1.59
N ASP A 27 -13.35 6.11 -1.06
CA ASP A 27 -12.25 6.80 -0.41
C ASP A 27 -12.03 6.25 1.00
N ARG A 28 -10.78 5.92 1.32
CA ARG A 28 -10.33 5.55 2.66
C ARG A 28 -9.30 6.54 3.17
N THR A 29 -9.34 6.78 4.47
CA THR A 29 -8.30 7.53 5.19
C THR A 29 -7.89 6.72 6.40
N VAL A 30 -6.59 6.49 6.54
CA VAL A 30 -6.00 5.81 7.71
C VAL A 30 -5.00 6.73 8.39
N ARG A 31 -4.85 6.55 9.71
CA ARG A 31 -3.85 7.23 10.51
C ARG A 31 -2.50 6.53 10.37
N LEU A 32 -1.46 7.32 10.17
CA LEU A 32 -0.07 6.89 10.13
C LEU A 32 0.61 7.30 11.42
N THR A 33 1.53 6.46 11.90
CA THR A 33 2.36 6.79 13.06
C THR A 33 3.83 6.56 12.71
N PRO A 34 4.78 7.14 13.48
CA PRO A 34 6.19 6.79 13.31
C PRO A 34 6.50 5.29 13.49
N ALA A 35 5.59 4.53 14.10
CA ALA A 35 5.72 3.09 14.31
C ALA A 35 5.19 2.24 13.14
N THR A 36 4.48 2.83 12.17
CA THR A 36 3.97 2.12 11.00
C THR A 36 5.12 1.53 10.18
N ASP A 37 5.14 0.22 9.97
CA ASP A 37 6.15 -0.45 9.12
C ASP A 37 5.79 -0.27 7.65
N VAL A 38 6.70 0.31 6.86
CA VAL A 38 6.44 0.61 5.44
C VAL A 38 7.46 -0.12 4.60
N ARG A 39 6.99 -0.98 3.71
CA ARG A 39 7.84 -1.81 2.85
C ARG A 39 7.47 -1.66 1.39
N LEU A 40 8.47 -1.43 0.56
CA LEU A 40 8.38 -1.55 -0.88
C LEU A 40 8.53 -3.01 -1.28
N VAL A 41 7.54 -3.53 -2.00
CA VAL A 41 7.51 -4.88 -2.56
C VAL A 41 7.84 -4.78 -4.05
N GLU A 42 8.96 -5.38 -4.46
CA GLU A 42 9.43 -5.40 -5.85
C GLU A 42 9.69 -6.82 -6.32
N ARG A 43 9.59 -7.05 -7.64
CA ARG A 43 10.03 -8.31 -8.25
C ARG A 43 11.51 -8.54 -7.95
N ALA A 44 11.85 -9.73 -7.46
CA ALA A 44 13.24 -10.08 -7.17
C ALA A 44 14.03 -10.21 -8.49
N ALA A 45 14.84 -9.19 -8.81
CA ALA A 45 15.56 -9.13 -10.08
C ALA A 45 16.61 -10.25 -10.27
N THR A 46 17.02 -10.90 -9.19
CA THR A 46 18.03 -11.98 -9.18
C THR A 46 17.44 -13.37 -9.39
N LEU A 47 16.12 -13.50 -9.45
CA LEU A 47 15.43 -14.78 -9.58
C LEU A 47 14.82 -14.93 -10.97
N ASP A 48 15.00 -16.12 -11.56
CA ASP A 48 14.42 -16.49 -12.85
C ASP A 48 12.88 -16.42 -12.78
N PRO A 49 12.23 -15.49 -13.52
CA PRO A 49 10.79 -15.30 -13.46
C PRO A 49 9.98 -16.51 -13.94
N GLU A 50 10.51 -17.32 -14.87
CA GLU A 50 9.80 -18.51 -15.37
C GLU A 50 9.72 -19.60 -14.29
N ARG A 51 10.77 -19.69 -13.47
CA ARG A 51 10.87 -20.68 -12.39
C ARG A 51 10.23 -20.18 -11.10
N TRP A 52 10.18 -18.87 -10.89
CA TRP A 52 9.67 -18.23 -9.69
C TRP A 52 8.70 -17.08 -10.02
N PRO A 53 7.52 -17.40 -10.58
CA PRO A 53 6.57 -16.39 -11.08
C PRO A 53 5.97 -15.48 -9.98
N ASN A 54 6.21 -15.78 -8.70
CA ASN A 54 5.74 -15.02 -7.54
C ASN A 54 6.90 -14.53 -6.66
N ALA A 55 8.14 -14.49 -7.18
CA ALA A 55 9.28 -14.00 -6.41
C ALA A 55 9.23 -12.47 -6.25
N CYS A 56 9.06 -12.05 -5.00
CA CYS A 56 9.14 -10.66 -4.58
C CYS A 56 10.21 -10.50 -3.48
N GLN A 57 10.76 -9.30 -3.37
CA GLN A 57 11.64 -8.86 -2.31
C GLN A 57 11.05 -7.62 -1.64
N GLU A 58 11.32 -7.48 -0.34
CA GLU A 58 10.82 -6.37 0.47
C GLU A 58 11.96 -5.48 0.95
N HIS A 59 11.78 -4.17 0.83
CA HIS A 59 12.72 -3.17 1.33
C HIS A 59 12.00 -2.14 2.18
N ARG A 60 12.51 -1.86 3.37
CA ARG A 60 11.94 -0.80 4.23
C ARG A 60 12.13 0.56 3.55
N ILE A 61 11.05 1.34 3.49
CA ILE A 61 11.06 2.72 2.98
C ILE A 61 10.46 3.68 4.01
N GLY A 62 10.67 4.97 3.80
CA GLY A 62 9.99 6.03 4.54
C GLY A 62 8.62 6.37 3.95
N LEU A 63 7.75 6.97 4.75
CA LEU A 63 6.45 7.48 4.30
C LEU A 63 6.58 8.56 3.21
N ASP A 64 7.68 9.31 3.22
CA ASP A 64 8.04 10.31 2.22
C ASP A 64 8.38 9.72 0.84
N ALA A 65 8.61 8.41 0.77
CA ALA A 65 8.87 7.71 -0.49
C ALA A 65 7.59 7.25 -1.22
N LEU A 66 6.42 7.37 -0.59
CA LEU A 66 5.12 7.05 -1.16
C LEU A 66 4.74 8.05 -2.26
N ARG A 67 4.17 7.57 -3.36
CA ARG A 67 3.85 8.39 -4.53
C ARG A 67 2.42 8.12 -5.01
N PRO A 68 1.71 9.15 -5.52
CA PRO A 68 0.45 8.92 -6.23
C PRO A 68 0.64 7.89 -7.35
N GLY A 69 -0.22 6.88 -7.38
CA GLY A 69 -0.15 5.77 -8.33
C GLY A 69 0.42 4.48 -7.74
N ASP A 70 1.06 4.52 -6.57
CA ASP A 70 1.43 3.30 -5.84
C ASP A 70 0.16 2.54 -5.42
N PHE A 71 0.22 1.22 -5.53
CA PHE A 71 -0.74 0.31 -4.91
C PHE A 71 -0.28 0.00 -3.50
N VAL A 72 -1.20 0.05 -2.54
CA VAL A 72 -0.88 -0.17 -1.13
C VAL A 72 -1.82 -1.22 -0.53
N THR A 73 -1.24 -2.21 0.15
CA THR A 73 -1.96 -3.05 1.11
C THR A 73 -1.77 -2.45 2.49
N VAL A 74 -2.87 -2.14 3.17
CA VAL A 74 -2.84 -1.55 4.50
C VAL A 74 -3.27 -2.60 5.52
N THR A 75 -2.44 -2.84 6.53
CA THR A 75 -2.82 -3.62 7.72
C THR A 75 -3.11 -2.66 8.86
N THR A 76 -4.27 -2.79 9.51
CA THR A 76 -4.67 -1.96 10.65
C THR A 76 -4.77 -2.75 11.96
N GLY A 77 -4.59 -2.05 13.08
CA GLY A 77 -4.54 -2.63 14.44
C GLY A 77 -5.90 -2.85 15.13
N GLY A 78 -7.01 -2.81 14.38
CA GLY A 78 -8.38 -2.90 14.92
C GLY A 78 -9.14 -1.56 14.97
N ASP A 79 -8.44 -0.45 14.80
CA ASP A 79 -8.98 0.87 14.45
C ASP A 79 -8.47 1.30 13.06
N ASP A 80 -8.70 2.55 12.65
CA ASP A 80 -8.18 3.09 11.39
C ASP A 80 -6.68 3.44 11.43
N THR A 81 -5.92 2.95 12.42
CA THR A 81 -4.47 3.17 12.53
C THR A 81 -3.71 2.08 11.78
N ALA A 82 -2.91 2.48 10.80
CA ALA A 82 -2.09 1.58 10.02
C ALA A 82 -0.89 1.09 10.85
N VAL A 83 -0.76 -0.24 10.99
CA VAL A 83 0.40 -0.89 11.61
C VAL A 83 1.45 -1.29 10.56
N ALA A 84 1.01 -1.59 9.33
CA ALA A 84 1.91 -1.88 8.22
C ALA A 84 1.35 -1.42 6.87
N LEU A 85 2.24 -1.04 5.96
CA LEU A 85 1.99 -0.72 4.57
C LEU A 85 2.92 -1.55 3.68
N GLU A 86 2.34 -2.35 2.81
CA GLU A 86 3.06 -2.99 1.70
C GLU A 86 2.78 -2.21 0.42
N VAL A 87 3.82 -1.71 -0.22
CA VAL A 87 3.75 -0.76 -1.32
C VAL A 87 4.24 -1.44 -2.59
N MET A 88 3.41 -1.48 -3.62
CA MET A 88 3.77 -1.94 -4.95
C MET A 88 3.71 -0.78 -5.93
N ARG A 89 4.76 -0.63 -6.73
CA ARG A 89 4.77 0.36 -7.80
C ARG A 89 4.17 -0.25 -9.07
N PRO A 90 3.33 0.47 -9.82
CA PRO A 90 2.87 0.00 -11.12
C PRO A 90 4.07 -0.26 -12.05
N GLU A 91 4.04 -1.38 -12.77
CA GLU A 91 4.98 -1.61 -13.87
C GLU A 91 4.71 -0.57 -14.97
N ARG A 92 5.78 0.01 -15.51
CA ARG A 92 5.73 1.11 -16.48
C ARG A 92 5.35 0.64 -17.87
#